data_AF-A0A7C5U1L5-F1
#
_entry.id   AF-A0A7C5U1L5-F1
#
_cell.length_a   1.000
_cell.length_b   1.000
_cell.length_c   1.000
_cell.angle_alpha   90.00
_cell.angle_beta   90.00
_cell.angle_gamma   90.00
#
_symmetry.space_group_name_H-M   'P 1'
#
loop_
_entity.id
_entity.type
_entity.pdbx_description
1 polymer ?
#
loop_
_entity_poly.entity_id
_entity_poly.type
_entity_poly.pdbx_seq_one_letter_code
_entity_poly.pdbx_strand_id
1 'polypeptide(L)'
;MIVLSDITEWWERVDVSRLSEDARYRILVHVVEKYGKKRVLEESGISRVTLWRLVEKVSPVKPEYVKPLLKFLTREEFENLISARDRLKAIGVLRDDGTVDYSLALEILAIARDDEYLKNAILRFVVQEFREDLKRMLGVSLAHIVFKWEPGFEEFLKTRKKRRKVLDPGTISYYRSLFKKHLEGKILSEELVEYVVSHENKWLRNVFRHYIQYLYYLRKIPPETYGWLIEVVPSRSYKLDVRPYPINLDEVKKTMEYLKENHELYYLVYKLMLEGGLRLSHTLHLIKNYNPKELVEIPGIELETTRLVCFKDRGFCRYYVGLRGSQKTCEWAYFSIETQRLLEEYAGETVDRNSIRKYAKRNNLIAPKYMRKISWRLMIKVMPREIARFIQSRFGELRVSEARYEDLLGEADQYYPVYLELLFLQILRRI
;
A
#
# COMPACT_ATOMS: atom_id res chain seq x y z
N MET A 1 60.71 -13.07 15.69
CA MET A 1 60.78 -12.77 14.24
C MET A 1 61.31 -14.03 13.57
N ILE A 2 61.00 -14.24 12.29
CA ILE A 2 61.37 -15.36 11.42
C ILE A 2 60.24 -16.39 11.29
N VAL A 3 59.53 -16.35 10.16
CA VAL A 3 58.88 -17.54 9.60
C VAL A 3 59.33 -17.62 8.16
N LEU A 4 60.21 -18.60 7.91
CA LEU A 4 60.65 -19.01 6.58
C LEU A 4 59.42 -19.24 5.69
N SER A 5 59.42 -18.62 4.52
CA SER A 5 58.47 -18.94 3.46
C SER A 5 58.68 -20.41 3.06
N ASP A 6 57.75 -21.26 3.45
CA ASP A 6 57.70 -22.66 3.04
C ASP A 6 57.32 -22.70 1.55
N ILE A 7 58.33 -22.60 0.67
CA ILE A 7 58.19 -22.80 -0.78
C ILE A 7 58.08 -24.32 -0.99
N THR A 8 56.99 -24.91 -0.50
CA THR A 8 56.60 -26.28 -0.85
C THR A 8 56.00 -26.24 -2.24
N GLU A 9 56.59 -27.00 -3.16
CA GLU A 9 56.15 -27.05 -4.55
C GLU A 9 54.70 -27.59 -4.64
N TRP A 10 53.88 -27.07 -5.55
CA TRP A 10 52.41 -27.33 -5.53
C TRP A 10 52.06 -28.82 -5.58
N TRP A 11 52.87 -29.63 -6.26
CA TRP A 11 52.68 -31.08 -6.39
C TRP A 11 52.91 -31.84 -5.09
N GLU A 12 53.62 -31.28 -4.11
CA GLU A 12 53.86 -31.91 -2.81
C GLU A 12 52.56 -31.99 -2.02
N ARG A 13 51.71 -30.96 -2.13
CA ARG A 13 50.41 -30.84 -1.45
C ARG A 13 49.31 -31.71 -2.04
N VAL A 14 49.52 -32.29 -3.22
CA VAL A 14 48.53 -33.14 -3.89
C VAL A 14 48.60 -34.56 -3.35
N ASP A 15 47.53 -35.02 -2.69
CA ASP A 15 47.39 -36.43 -2.32
C ASP A 15 46.90 -37.25 -3.52
N VAL A 16 47.84 -37.88 -4.23
CA VAL A 16 47.58 -38.69 -5.44
C VAL A 16 46.80 -39.96 -5.12
N SER A 17 46.80 -40.42 -3.86
CA SER A 17 46.02 -41.59 -3.45
C SER A 17 44.51 -41.33 -3.56
N ARG A 18 44.09 -40.07 -3.40
CA ARG A 18 42.69 -39.63 -3.46
C ARG A 18 42.19 -39.30 -4.87
N LEU A 19 43.06 -39.32 -5.87
CA LEU A 19 42.65 -39.16 -7.27
C LEU A 19 41.93 -40.43 -7.76
N SER A 20 40.97 -40.27 -8.66
CA SER A 20 40.38 -41.42 -9.35
C SER A 20 41.43 -42.12 -10.23
N GLU A 21 41.22 -43.40 -10.53
CA GLU A 21 42.12 -44.14 -11.43
C GLU A 21 42.18 -43.50 -12.83
N ASP A 22 41.04 -43.02 -13.33
CA ASP A 22 40.96 -42.31 -14.60
C ASP A 22 41.75 -40.99 -14.59
N ALA A 23 41.70 -40.23 -13.49
CA ALA A 23 42.52 -39.03 -13.32
C ALA A 23 44.02 -39.36 -13.31
N ARG A 24 44.42 -40.41 -12.58
CA ARG A 24 45.80 -40.91 -12.57
C ARG A 24 46.28 -41.37 -13.95
N TYR A 25 45.41 -42.03 -14.71
CA TYR A 25 45.67 -42.44 -16.07
C TYR A 25 45.83 -41.24 -17.02
N ARG A 26 44.94 -40.25 -16.96
CA ARG A 26 45.05 -39.02 -17.77
C ARG A 26 46.36 -38.28 -17.53
N ILE A 27 46.80 -38.19 -16.27
CA ILE A 27 48.10 -37.62 -15.92
C ILE A 27 49.25 -38.42 -16.56
N LEU A 28 49.25 -39.74 -16.40
CA LEU A 28 50.29 -40.61 -16.96
C LEU A 28 50.39 -40.45 -18.48
N VAL A 29 49.27 -40.55 -19.20
CA VAL A 29 49.24 -40.46 -20.66
C VAL A 29 49.74 -39.09 -21.13
N HIS A 30 49.23 -38.01 -20.54
CA HIS A 30 49.65 -36.66 -20.92
C HIS A 30 51.15 -36.44 -20.76
N VAL A 31 51.74 -36.90 -19.64
CA VAL A 31 53.19 -36.78 -19.42
C VAL A 31 53.99 -37.65 -20.39
N VAL A 32 53.52 -38.87 -20.70
CA VAL A 32 54.15 -39.75 -21.69
C VAL A 32 54.12 -39.14 -23.09
N GLU A 33 53.00 -38.57 -23.50
CA GLU A 33 52.83 -37.91 -24.80
C GLU A 33 53.72 -36.67 -24.93
N LYS A 34 53.81 -35.86 -23.87
CA LYS A 34 54.54 -34.58 -23.90
C LYS A 34 56.05 -34.73 -23.73
N TYR A 35 56.51 -35.61 -22.83
CA TYR A 35 57.93 -35.72 -22.46
C TYR A 35 58.59 -37.02 -22.92
N GLY A 36 57.81 -37.94 -23.48
CA GLY A 36 58.28 -39.21 -24.02
C GLY A 36 58.52 -40.28 -22.95
N LYS A 37 58.42 -41.54 -23.38
CA LYS A 37 58.54 -42.73 -22.51
C LYS A 37 59.87 -42.79 -21.74
N LYS A 38 60.98 -42.31 -22.31
CA LYS A 38 62.31 -42.38 -21.68
C LYS A 38 62.37 -41.57 -20.39
N ARG A 39 61.91 -40.31 -20.41
CA ARG A 39 61.91 -39.43 -19.22
C ARG A 39 60.96 -39.91 -18.13
N VAL A 40 59.81 -40.45 -18.53
CA VAL A 40 58.84 -41.04 -17.59
C VAL A 40 59.45 -42.23 -16.84
N LEU A 41 60.19 -43.10 -17.52
CA LEU A 41 60.86 -44.24 -16.89
C LEU A 41 61.95 -43.81 -15.91
N GLU A 42 62.73 -42.78 -16.26
CA GLU A 42 63.80 -42.23 -15.42
C GLU A 42 63.23 -41.63 -14.11
N GLU A 43 62.14 -40.88 -14.17
CA GLU A 43 61.59 -40.19 -13.00
C GLU A 43 60.66 -41.06 -12.14
N SER A 44 59.87 -41.95 -12.75
CA SER A 44 58.91 -42.79 -12.00
C SER A 44 59.51 -44.12 -11.50
N GLY A 45 60.70 -44.50 -11.96
CA GLY A 45 61.38 -45.73 -11.56
C GLY A 45 60.70 -47.03 -12.01
N ILE A 46 59.72 -46.95 -12.91
CA ILE A 46 58.99 -48.13 -13.41
C ILE A 46 59.71 -48.82 -14.57
N SER A 47 59.51 -50.13 -14.73
CA SER A 47 60.10 -50.87 -15.86
C SER A 47 59.41 -50.51 -17.19
N ARG A 48 60.12 -50.71 -18.32
CA ARG A 48 59.55 -50.54 -19.68
C ARG A 48 58.27 -51.35 -19.89
N VAL A 49 58.22 -52.57 -19.37
CA VAL A 49 57.05 -53.47 -19.46
C VAL A 49 55.90 -52.93 -18.63
N THR A 50 56.20 -52.42 -17.43
CA THR A 50 55.19 -51.80 -16.54
C THR A 50 54.58 -50.57 -17.20
N LEU A 51 55.41 -49.66 -17.74
CA LEU A 51 54.91 -48.46 -18.43
C LEU A 51 54.00 -48.83 -19.61
N TRP A 52 54.39 -49.82 -20.42
CA TRP A 52 53.54 -50.28 -21.53
C TRP A 52 52.19 -50.80 -21.03
N ARG A 53 52.18 -51.64 -19.98
CA ARG A 53 50.93 -52.16 -19.39
C ARG A 53 50.03 -51.06 -18.83
N LEU A 54 50.61 -50.01 -18.26
CA LEU A 54 49.85 -48.87 -17.73
C LEU A 54 49.24 -48.03 -18.86
N VAL A 55 50.00 -47.69 -19.91
CA VAL A 55 49.51 -46.88 -21.05
C VAL A 55 48.41 -47.61 -21.82
N GLU A 56 48.55 -48.92 -22.02
CA GLU A 56 47.55 -49.77 -22.69
C GLU A 56 46.36 -50.14 -21.77
N LYS A 57 46.27 -49.59 -20.56
CA LYS A 57 45.23 -49.90 -19.55
C LYS A 57 45.12 -51.39 -19.18
N VAL A 58 46.20 -52.16 -19.37
CA VAL A 58 46.29 -53.57 -18.97
C VAL A 58 46.49 -53.72 -17.45
N SER A 59 46.98 -52.66 -16.79
CA SER A 59 47.21 -52.64 -15.34
C SER A 59 46.80 -51.30 -14.74
N PRO A 60 46.24 -51.26 -13.53
CA PRO A 60 45.78 -50.02 -12.91
C PRO A 60 46.94 -49.07 -12.60
N VAL A 61 46.71 -47.78 -12.83
CA VAL A 61 47.71 -46.74 -12.52
C VAL A 61 47.67 -46.46 -11.03
N LYS A 62 48.68 -46.94 -10.30
CA LYS A 62 48.80 -46.74 -8.86
C LYS A 62 49.35 -45.36 -8.49
N PRO A 63 49.04 -44.81 -7.29
CA PRO A 63 49.48 -43.48 -6.88
C PRO A 63 51.00 -43.28 -6.91
N GLU A 64 51.77 -44.31 -6.53
CA GLU A 64 53.24 -44.29 -6.51
C GLU A 64 53.86 -44.03 -7.89
N TYR A 65 53.16 -44.39 -8.98
CA TYR A 65 53.63 -44.15 -10.34
C TYR A 65 53.37 -42.72 -10.82
N VAL A 66 52.39 -42.04 -10.22
CA VAL A 66 51.93 -40.72 -10.67
C VAL A 66 52.52 -39.58 -9.85
N LYS A 67 52.78 -39.80 -8.55
CA LYS A 67 53.36 -38.77 -7.66
C LYS A 67 54.67 -38.16 -8.20
N PRO A 68 55.64 -38.94 -8.74
CA PRO A 68 56.84 -38.37 -9.34
C PRO A 68 56.57 -37.57 -10.62
N LEU A 69 55.54 -37.96 -11.38
CA LEU A 69 55.21 -37.36 -12.67
C LEU A 69 54.57 -35.97 -12.55
N LEU A 70 54.03 -35.61 -11.39
CA LEU A 70 53.47 -34.27 -11.16
C LEU A 70 54.51 -33.15 -11.35
N LYS A 71 55.81 -33.44 -11.15
CA LYS A 71 56.91 -32.48 -11.39
C LYS A 71 57.03 -32.04 -12.85
N PHE A 72 56.51 -32.84 -13.79
CA PHE A 72 56.51 -32.50 -15.22
C PHE A 72 55.33 -31.61 -15.62
N LEU A 73 54.34 -31.43 -14.74
CA LEU A 73 53.16 -30.65 -15.02
C LEU A 73 53.30 -29.24 -14.43
N THR A 74 52.75 -28.28 -15.15
CA THR A 74 52.35 -27.02 -14.52
C THR A 74 51.07 -27.22 -13.72
N ARG A 75 50.80 -26.33 -12.76
CA ARG A 75 49.56 -26.35 -11.99
C ARG A 75 48.31 -26.28 -12.88
N GLU A 76 48.35 -25.47 -13.93
CA GLU A 76 47.25 -25.31 -14.89
C GLU A 76 46.99 -26.59 -15.70
N GLU A 77 48.06 -27.25 -16.17
CA GLU A 77 47.94 -28.54 -16.86
C GLU A 77 47.32 -29.61 -15.97
N PHE A 78 47.77 -29.69 -14.72
CA PHE A 78 47.16 -30.60 -13.74
C PHE A 78 45.69 -30.28 -13.54
N GLU A 79 45.34 -29.02 -13.32
CA GLU A 79 43.95 -28.58 -13.10
C GLU A 79 43.01 -28.86 -14.27
N ASN A 80 43.53 -28.85 -15.50
CA ASN A 80 42.78 -29.19 -16.73
C ASN A 80 42.63 -30.70 -16.96
N LEU A 81 43.58 -31.51 -16.47
CA LEU A 81 43.55 -32.97 -16.67
C LEU A 81 42.57 -33.69 -15.76
N ILE A 82 42.18 -33.09 -14.63
CA ILE A 82 41.38 -33.72 -13.58
C ILE A 82 40.05 -33.01 -13.35
N SER A 83 39.05 -33.78 -12.88
CA SER A 83 37.75 -33.18 -12.56
C SER A 83 37.85 -32.22 -11.36
N ALA A 84 36.96 -31.23 -11.29
CA ALA A 84 36.88 -30.35 -10.12
C ALA A 84 36.63 -31.14 -8.82
N ARG A 85 35.88 -32.26 -8.90
CA ARG A 85 35.62 -33.14 -7.75
C ARG A 85 36.89 -33.86 -7.29
N ASP A 86 37.69 -34.38 -8.22
CA ASP A 86 38.97 -35.03 -7.90
C ASP A 86 39.99 -34.02 -7.32
N ARG A 87 39.97 -32.76 -7.77
CA ARG A 87 40.76 -31.67 -7.16
C ARG A 87 40.39 -31.48 -5.70
N LEU A 88 39.09 -31.32 -5.44
CA LEU A 88 38.59 -31.10 -4.08
C LEU A 88 38.89 -32.30 -3.17
N LYS A 89 38.88 -33.53 -3.70
CA LYS A 89 39.33 -34.73 -2.95
C LYS A 89 40.83 -34.71 -2.65
N ALA A 90 41.65 -34.41 -3.67
CA ALA A 90 43.11 -34.39 -3.55
C ALA A 90 43.63 -33.29 -2.60
N ILE A 91 42.86 -32.21 -2.42
CA ILE A 91 43.16 -31.10 -1.49
C ILE A 91 42.48 -31.30 -0.12
N GLY A 92 41.59 -32.29 0.02
CA GLY A 92 40.96 -32.64 1.28
C GLY A 92 39.65 -31.89 1.62
N VAL A 93 39.15 -31.07 0.71
CA VAL A 93 37.83 -30.40 0.85
C VAL A 93 36.69 -31.40 0.74
N LEU A 94 36.85 -32.43 -0.10
CA LEU A 94 35.89 -33.52 -0.25
C LEU A 94 36.49 -34.82 0.29
N ARG A 95 35.72 -35.54 1.11
CA ARG A 95 36.10 -36.85 1.62
C ARG A 95 35.76 -37.95 0.61
N ASP A 96 36.29 -39.14 0.83
CA ASP A 96 36.15 -40.27 -0.11
C ASP A 96 34.69 -40.71 -0.29
N ASP A 97 33.90 -40.63 0.78
CA ASP A 97 32.44 -40.88 0.83
C ASP A 97 31.61 -39.77 0.17
N GLY A 98 32.24 -38.69 -0.31
CA GLY A 98 31.59 -37.56 -0.94
C GLY A 98 31.03 -36.53 0.05
N THR A 99 31.28 -36.69 1.35
CA THR A 99 30.98 -35.65 2.33
C THR A 99 31.98 -34.50 2.23
N VAL A 100 31.52 -33.28 2.46
CA VAL A 100 32.37 -32.09 2.47
C VAL A 100 32.96 -31.91 3.86
N ASP A 101 34.25 -31.58 3.94
CA ASP A 101 34.82 -31.14 5.20
C ASP A 101 34.32 -29.74 5.54
N TYR A 102 33.30 -29.68 6.39
CA TYR A 102 32.64 -28.43 6.77
C TYR A 102 33.59 -27.46 7.49
N SER A 103 34.61 -27.96 8.22
CA SER A 103 35.57 -27.08 8.90
C SER A 103 36.38 -26.30 7.86
N LEU A 104 36.95 -27.03 6.90
CA LEU A 104 37.74 -26.41 5.83
C LEU A 104 36.88 -25.51 4.93
N ALA A 105 35.63 -25.91 4.64
CA ALA A 105 34.70 -25.07 3.89
C ALA A 105 34.36 -23.75 4.62
N LEU A 106 34.17 -23.81 5.95
CA LEU A 106 33.94 -22.62 6.77
C LEU A 106 35.17 -21.71 6.84
N GLU A 107 36.37 -22.28 6.90
CA GLU A 107 37.62 -21.51 6.83
C GLU A 107 37.78 -20.77 5.48
N ILE A 108 37.44 -21.43 4.36
CA ILE A 108 37.41 -20.78 3.04
C ILE A 108 36.42 -19.62 3.03
N LEU A 109 35.23 -19.80 3.60
CA LEU A 109 34.23 -18.73 3.72
C LEU A 109 34.70 -17.59 4.66
N ALA A 110 35.45 -17.91 5.70
CA ALA A 110 36.02 -16.92 6.60
C ALA A 110 37.08 -16.06 5.88
N ILE A 111 37.95 -16.68 5.08
CA ILE A 111 38.92 -15.97 4.23
C ILE A 111 38.20 -15.08 3.21
N ALA A 112 37.10 -15.55 2.64
CA ALA A 112 36.29 -14.77 1.70
C ALA A 112 35.73 -13.47 2.28
N ARG A 113 35.65 -13.33 3.61
CA ARG A 113 35.25 -12.07 4.24
C ARG A 113 36.21 -10.92 3.92
N ASP A 114 37.50 -11.24 3.87
CA ASP A 114 38.57 -10.26 3.70
C ASP A 114 39.07 -10.17 2.24
N ASP A 115 38.61 -11.07 1.35
CA ASP A 115 38.84 -11.03 -0.10
C ASP A 115 37.60 -10.50 -0.86
N GLU A 116 37.72 -9.29 -1.42
CA GLU A 116 36.65 -8.61 -2.18
C GLU A 116 36.15 -9.42 -3.39
N TYR A 117 37.05 -10.14 -4.09
CA TYR A 117 36.70 -10.88 -5.29
C TYR A 117 35.89 -12.13 -4.95
N LEU A 118 36.37 -12.90 -3.97
CA LEU A 118 35.71 -14.12 -3.51
C LEU A 118 34.37 -13.79 -2.84
N LYS A 119 34.32 -12.72 -2.02
CA LYS A 119 33.05 -12.19 -1.47
C LYS A 119 32.03 -11.91 -2.56
N ASN A 120 32.41 -11.17 -3.60
CA ASN A 120 31.50 -10.83 -4.70
C ASN A 120 31.08 -12.05 -5.51
N ALA A 121 31.97 -13.02 -5.73
CA ALA A 121 31.65 -14.27 -6.40
C ALA A 121 30.61 -15.09 -5.61
N ILE A 122 30.79 -15.23 -4.29
CA ILE A 122 29.84 -15.92 -3.41
C ILE A 122 28.49 -15.22 -3.43
N LEU A 123 28.44 -13.89 -3.29
CA LEU A 123 27.18 -13.14 -3.32
C LEU A 123 26.43 -13.32 -4.64
N ARG A 124 27.12 -13.25 -5.78
CA ARG A 124 26.49 -13.47 -7.09
C ARG A 124 25.94 -14.89 -7.22
N PHE A 125 26.73 -15.89 -6.83
CA PHE A 125 26.30 -17.28 -6.83
C PHE A 125 25.05 -17.48 -5.97
N VAL A 126 25.05 -16.93 -4.74
CA VAL A 126 23.92 -17.05 -3.82
C VAL A 126 22.66 -16.39 -4.37
N VAL A 127 22.78 -15.21 -4.98
CA VAL A 127 21.64 -14.51 -5.57
C VAL A 127 21.10 -15.22 -6.82
N GLN A 128 21.98 -15.81 -7.64
CA GLN A 128 21.59 -16.51 -8.86
C GLN A 128 20.92 -17.85 -8.56
N GLU A 129 21.50 -18.65 -7.66
CA GLU A 129 21.06 -20.03 -7.41
C GLU A 129 20.05 -20.15 -6.27
N PHE A 130 20.11 -19.27 -5.25
CA PHE A 130 19.32 -19.40 -4.01
C PHE A 130 18.42 -18.18 -3.75
N ARG A 131 17.99 -17.47 -4.79
CA ARG A 131 17.18 -16.24 -4.67
C ARG A 131 15.96 -16.40 -3.75
N GLU A 132 15.20 -17.47 -3.93
CA GLU A 132 13.94 -17.68 -3.19
C GLU A 132 14.17 -18.13 -1.75
N ASP A 133 15.25 -18.87 -1.48
CA ASP A 133 15.64 -19.23 -0.12
C ASP A 133 16.19 -18.01 0.64
N LEU A 134 16.95 -17.14 -0.05
CA LEU A 134 17.38 -15.86 0.49
C LEU A 134 16.18 -14.96 0.85
N LYS A 135 15.18 -14.84 -0.03
CA LYS A 135 13.94 -14.11 0.26
C LYS A 135 13.19 -14.68 1.47
N ARG A 136 13.16 -16.01 1.63
CA ARG A 136 12.56 -16.67 2.81
C ARG A 136 13.34 -16.38 4.09
N MET A 137 14.66 -16.56 4.07
CA MET A 137 15.54 -16.31 5.22
C MET A 137 15.49 -14.85 5.69
N LEU A 138 15.40 -13.91 4.75
CA LEU A 138 15.29 -12.47 5.04
C LEU A 138 13.88 -12.04 5.47
N GLY A 139 12.93 -12.97 5.62
CA GLY A 139 11.55 -12.64 6.01
C GLY A 139 10.77 -11.85 4.95
N VAL A 140 11.26 -11.83 3.71
CA VAL A 140 10.62 -11.16 2.55
C VAL A 140 9.57 -12.06 1.91
N SER A 141 9.51 -13.35 2.27
CA SER A 141 8.49 -14.27 1.77
C SER A 141 7.10 -13.92 2.31
N LEU A 142 6.26 -13.37 1.45
CA LEU A 142 4.85 -13.02 1.72
C LEU A 142 3.92 -14.25 1.75
N ALA A 143 4.44 -15.43 1.37
CA ALA A 143 3.68 -16.61 0.97
C ALA A 143 2.89 -17.32 2.11
N HIS A 144 2.98 -16.84 3.34
CA HIS A 144 2.28 -17.43 4.50
C HIS A 144 1.11 -16.57 5.01
N ILE A 145 0.89 -15.38 4.44
CA ILE A 145 -0.17 -14.47 4.90
C ILE A 145 -1.45 -14.73 4.11
N VAL A 146 -2.40 -15.41 4.73
CA VAL A 146 -3.76 -15.61 4.20
C VAL A 146 -4.66 -14.46 4.64
N PHE A 147 -5.34 -13.84 3.69
CA PHE A 147 -6.27 -12.76 3.93
C PHE A 147 -7.57 -13.31 4.52
N LYS A 148 -7.93 -12.82 5.70
CA LYS A 148 -9.17 -13.19 6.40
C LYS A 148 -9.84 -11.96 6.98
N TRP A 149 -11.13 -11.81 6.72
CA TRP A 149 -11.92 -10.77 7.34
C TRP A 149 -12.30 -11.18 8.77
N GLU A 150 -11.67 -10.55 9.76
CA GLU A 150 -11.85 -10.87 11.17
C GLU A 150 -12.31 -9.65 11.99
N PRO A 151 -12.93 -9.85 13.17
CA PRO A 151 -13.39 -8.75 14.02
C PRO A 151 -12.28 -7.74 14.36
N GLY A 152 -11.03 -8.22 14.54
CA GLY A 152 -9.87 -7.35 14.79
C GLY A 152 -9.59 -6.37 13.65
N PHE A 153 -9.83 -6.75 12.40
CA PHE A 153 -9.70 -5.85 11.27
C PHE A 153 -10.77 -4.75 11.28
N GLU A 154 -12.01 -5.08 11.65
CA GLU A 154 -13.07 -4.08 11.78
C GLU A 154 -12.82 -3.11 12.91
N GLU A 155 -12.38 -3.61 14.06
CA GLU A 155 -11.97 -2.76 15.18
C GLU A 155 -10.83 -1.83 14.75
N PHE A 156 -9.83 -2.36 14.05
CA PHE A 156 -8.73 -1.56 13.53
C PHE A 156 -9.23 -0.40 12.63
N LEU A 157 -10.15 -0.67 11.71
CA LEU A 157 -10.74 0.35 10.84
C LEU A 157 -11.48 1.45 11.62
N LYS A 158 -12.17 1.08 12.71
CA LYS A 158 -12.99 2.00 13.52
C LYS A 158 -12.16 2.82 14.50
N THR A 159 -11.25 2.19 15.25
CA THR A 159 -10.67 2.79 16.46
C THR A 159 -9.15 2.99 16.37
N ARG A 160 -8.41 2.04 15.80
CA ARG A 160 -6.93 2.01 15.83
C ARG A 160 -6.26 2.71 14.66
N LYS A 161 -6.95 2.88 13.54
CA LYS A 161 -6.41 3.55 12.37
C LYS A 161 -6.07 5.02 12.68
N LYS A 162 -4.80 5.40 12.44
CA LYS A 162 -4.27 6.74 12.76
C LYS A 162 -5.02 7.88 12.06
N ARG A 163 -5.41 7.71 10.78
CA ARG A 163 -6.08 8.75 9.98
C ARG A 163 -7.27 8.15 9.22
N ARG A 164 -8.37 8.92 9.08
CA ARG A 164 -9.57 8.53 8.32
C ARG A 164 -10.16 7.18 8.79
N LYS A 165 -10.51 7.13 10.07
CA LYS A 165 -11.26 6.02 10.68
C LYS A 165 -12.58 5.81 9.94
N VAL A 166 -12.97 4.55 9.75
CA VAL A 166 -14.21 4.19 9.05
C VAL A 166 -15.29 3.95 10.09
N LEU A 167 -16.04 4.99 10.42
CA LEU A 167 -17.11 4.90 11.44
C LEU A 167 -18.47 4.53 10.84
N ASP A 168 -18.68 4.80 9.55
CA ASP A 168 -19.96 4.56 8.88
C ASP A 168 -20.22 3.06 8.71
N PRO A 169 -21.29 2.50 9.31
CA PRO A 169 -21.60 1.07 9.23
C PRO A 169 -21.83 0.59 7.80
N GLY A 170 -22.41 1.43 6.94
CA GLY A 170 -22.61 1.11 5.52
C GLY A 170 -21.30 0.91 4.77
N THR A 171 -20.31 1.77 5.04
CA THR A 171 -18.97 1.67 4.46
C THR A 171 -18.25 0.40 4.94
N ILE A 172 -18.38 0.04 6.22
CA ILE A 172 -17.81 -1.22 6.74
C ILE A 172 -18.45 -2.42 6.06
N SER A 173 -19.78 -2.44 5.95
CA SER A 173 -20.51 -3.51 5.26
C SER A 173 -20.08 -3.64 3.79
N TYR A 174 -19.94 -2.50 3.09
CA TYR A 174 -19.43 -2.47 1.72
C TYR A 174 -18.00 -3.01 1.61
N TYR A 175 -17.09 -2.59 2.50
CA TYR A 175 -15.72 -3.09 2.54
C TYR A 175 -15.66 -4.58 2.84
N ARG A 176 -16.48 -5.07 3.78
CA ARG A 176 -16.59 -6.49 4.13
C ARG A 176 -17.04 -7.30 2.92
N SER A 177 -18.08 -6.85 2.21
CA SER A 177 -18.56 -7.51 0.99
C SER A 177 -17.46 -7.57 -0.09
N LEU A 178 -16.76 -6.46 -0.30
CA LEU A 178 -15.70 -6.39 -1.30
C LEU A 178 -14.49 -7.27 -0.94
N PHE A 179 -14.08 -7.27 0.33
CA PHE A 179 -13.01 -8.13 0.83
C PHE A 179 -13.38 -9.61 0.69
N LYS A 180 -14.58 -10.00 1.17
CA LYS A 180 -15.05 -11.38 1.11
C LYS A 180 -15.09 -11.92 -0.31
N LYS A 181 -15.48 -11.08 -1.27
CA LYS A 181 -15.58 -11.48 -2.68
C LYS A 181 -14.23 -11.62 -3.37
N HIS A 182 -13.25 -10.78 -3.03
CA HIS A 182 -12.04 -10.62 -3.86
C HIS A 182 -10.72 -10.98 -3.17
N LEU A 183 -10.68 -11.00 -1.83
CA LEU A 183 -9.45 -11.13 -1.04
C LEU A 183 -9.49 -12.30 -0.05
N GLU A 184 -10.65 -12.65 0.48
CA GLU A 184 -10.79 -13.72 1.48
C GLU A 184 -10.18 -15.05 0.99
N GLY A 185 -9.39 -15.69 1.85
CA GLY A 185 -8.72 -16.95 1.57
C GLY A 185 -7.51 -16.84 0.63
N LYS A 186 -7.23 -15.67 0.05
CA LYS A 186 -6.07 -15.48 -0.83
C LYS A 186 -4.80 -15.23 -0.04
N ILE A 187 -3.69 -15.73 -0.57
CA ILE A 187 -2.36 -15.52 -0.01
C ILE A 187 -1.81 -14.18 -0.54
N LEU A 188 -1.07 -13.45 0.30
CA LEU A 188 -0.32 -12.29 -0.13
C LEU A 188 0.78 -12.69 -1.12
N SER A 189 0.56 -12.42 -2.39
CA SER A 189 1.51 -12.69 -3.48
C SER A 189 1.58 -11.50 -4.45
N GLU A 190 2.61 -11.47 -5.30
CA GLU A 190 2.72 -10.49 -6.38
C GLU A 190 1.51 -10.56 -7.33
N GLU A 191 1.04 -11.77 -7.67
CA GLU A 191 -0.17 -11.97 -8.48
C GLU A 191 -1.42 -11.33 -7.86
N LEU A 192 -1.60 -11.47 -6.53
CA LEU A 192 -2.72 -10.82 -5.84
C LEU A 192 -2.60 -9.29 -5.91
N VAL A 193 -1.38 -8.77 -5.77
CA VAL A 193 -1.11 -7.33 -5.87
C VAL A 193 -1.46 -6.82 -7.27
N GLU A 194 -1.00 -7.49 -8.33
CA GLU A 194 -1.32 -7.14 -9.72
C GLU A 194 -2.81 -7.21 -10.01
N TYR A 195 -3.50 -8.25 -9.51
CA TYR A 195 -4.95 -8.36 -9.61
C TYR A 195 -5.65 -7.14 -8.98
N VAL A 196 -5.23 -6.73 -7.78
CA VAL A 196 -5.82 -5.57 -7.09
C VAL A 196 -5.53 -4.26 -7.82
N VAL A 197 -4.32 -4.10 -8.33
CA VAL A 197 -3.88 -2.88 -9.06
C VAL A 197 -4.63 -2.74 -10.38
N SER A 198 -4.83 -3.82 -11.12
CA SER A 198 -5.53 -3.82 -12.41
C SER A 198 -7.05 -3.75 -12.27
N HIS A 199 -7.60 -4.05 -11.08
CA HIS A 199 -9.06 -4.11 -10.90
C HIS A 199 -9.76 -2.78 -11.18
N GLU A 200 -10.90 -2.86 -11.87
CA GLU A 200 -11.74 -1.69 -12.23
C GLU A 200 -12.28 -0.97 -10.99
N ASN A 201 -12.69 -1.73 -9.99
CA ASN A 201 -13.20 -1.17 -8.75
C ASN A 201 -12.05 -0.66 -7.87
N LYS A 202 -11.77 0.65 -7.98
CA LYS A 202 -10.75 1.35 -7.17
C LYS A 202 -10.96 1.24 -5.66
N TRP A 203 -12.14 0.87 -5.16
CA TRP A 203 -12.34 0.60 -3.73
C TRP A 203 -11.62 -0.66 -3.26
N LEU A 204 -11.41 -1.65 -4.14
CA LEU A 204 -10.68 -2.86 -3.79
C LEU A 204 -9.25 -2.53 -3.36
N ARG A 205 -8.59 -1.62 -4.10
CA ARG A 205 -7.26 -1.08 -3.75
C ARG A 205 -7.25 -0.46 -2.36
N ASN A 206 -8.28 0.32 -2.02
CA ASN A 206 -8.37 0.93 -0.68
C ASN A 206 -8.56 -0.12 0.43
N VAL A 207 -9.43 -1.11 0.21
CA VAL A 207 -9.68 -2.20 1.18
C VAL A 207 -8.41 -3.03 1.37
N PHE A 208 -7.73 -3.40 0.29
CA PHE A 208 -6.43 -4.08 0.34
C PHE A 208 -5.40 -3.28 1.14
N ARG A 209 -5.20 -2.00 0.82
CA ARG A 209 -4.30 -1.11 1.56
C ARG A 209 -4.64 -1.01 3.05
N HIS A 210 -5.93 -0.98 3.40
CA HIS A 210 -6.33 -1.00 4.81
C HIS A 210 -5.94 -2.29 5.50
N TYR A 211 -6.07 -3.43 4.82
CA TYR A 211 -5.63 -4.71 5.36
C TYR A 211 -4.12 -4.78 5.52
N ILE A 212 -3.35 -4.26 4.54
CA ILE A 212 -1.88 -4.14 4.67
C ILE A 212 -1.49 -3.27 5.87
N GLN A 213 -2.19 -2.16 6.11
CA GLN A 213 -1.99 -1.34 7.32
C GLN A 213 -2.30 -2.10 8.61
N TYR A 214 -3.31 -2.96 8.59
CA TYR A 214 -3.66 -3.82 9.70
C TYR A 214 -2.60 -4.90 9.96
N LEU A 215 -2.11 -5.58 8.92
CA LEU A 215 -1.01 -6.55 9.02
C LEU A 215 0.26 -5.90 9.58
N TYR A 216 0.58 -4.69 9.14
CA TYR A 216 1.72 -3.94 9.66
C TYR A 216 1.51 -3.53 11.14
N TYR A 217 0.30 -3.12 11.51
CA TYR A 217 -0.06 -2.85 12.90
C TYR A 217 0.12 -4.08 13.79
N LEU A 218 -0.26 -5.26 13.31
CA LEU A 218 -0.05 -6.54 13.98
C LEU A 218 1.40 -7.06 13.93
N ARG A 219 2.32 -6.33 13.28
CA ARG A 219 3.72 -6.75 13.04
C ARG A 219 3.84 -8.07 12.25
N LYS A 220 2.84 -8.41 11.43
CA LYS A 220 2.86 -9.60 10.54
C LYS A 220 3.65 -9.37 9.25
N ILE A 221 3.95 -8.12 8.91
CA ILE A 221 4.80 -7.76 7.77
C ILE A 221 5.86 -6.74 8.21
N PRO A 222 7.08 -6.81 7.64
CA PRO A 222 8.14 -5.87 7.94
C PRO A 222 7.91 -4.50 7.25
N PRO A 223 8.60 -3.43 7.70
CA PRO A 223 8.47 -2.09 7.14
C PRO A 223 8.71 -1.99 5.64
N GLU A 224 9.64 -2.78 5.10
CA GLU A 224 10.04 -2.79 3.69
C GLU A 224 8.88 -3.31 2.83
N THR A 225 8.30 -4.45 3.21
CA THR A 225 7.09 -5.01 2.60
C THR A 225 5.92 -4.04 2.67
N TYR A 226 5.72 -3.41 3.82
CA TYR A 226 4.69 -2.40 3.98
C TYR A 226 4.88 -1.22 3.02
N GLY A 227 6.11 -0.69 2.94
CA GLY A 227 6.48 0.40 2.04
C GLY A 227 6.19 0.06 0.59
N TRP A 228 6.70 -1.07 0.11
CA TRP A 228 6.50 -1.56 -1.25
C TRP A 228 5.01 -1.71 -1.60
N LEU A 229 4.22 -2.39 -0.77
CA LEU A 229 2.78 -2.60 -1.03
C LEU A 229 1.99 -1.28 -1.05
N ILE A 230 2.36 -0.33 -0.20
CA ILE A 230 1.73 0.99 -0.14
C ILE A 230 2.14 1.89 -1.31
N GLU A 231 3.30 1.65 -1.90
CA GLU A 231 3.74 2.36 -3.11
C GLU A 231 3.08 1.78 -4.37
N VAL A 232 3.19 0.46 -4.56
CA VAL A 232 2.73 -0.25 -5.77
C VAL A 232 1.20 -0.25 -5.91
N VAL A 233 0.46 -0.33 -4.81
CA VAL A 233 -1.01 -0.28 -4.85
C VAL A 233 -1.47 1.15 -4.58
N PRO A 234 -1.60 2.05 -5.58
CA PRO A 234 -1.89 3.44 -5.32
C PRO A 234 -3.23 3.60 -4.61
N SER A 235 -3.29 4.55 -3.68
CA SER A 235 -4.58 4.98 -3.11
C SER A 235 -5.47 5.54 -4.22
N ARG A 236 -6.79 5.48 -4.02
CA ARG A 236 -7.73 6.09 -4.97
C ARG A 236 -7.39 7.57 -5.20
N SER A 237 -6.84 7.89 -6.37
CA SER A 237 -6.63 9.26 -6.79
C SER A 237 -7.95 9.87 -7.25
N TYR A 238 -8.25 11.07 -6.75
CA TYR A 238 -9.27 11.92 -7.32
C TYR A 238 -8.55 12.80 -8.34
N LYS A 239 -8.65 12.48 -9.64
CA LYS A 239 -8.28 13.46 -10.66
C LYS A 239 -9.20 14.66 -10.44
N LEU A 240 -8.63 15.85 -10.30
CA LEU A 240 -9.37 17.10 -10.19
C LEU A 240 -9.96 17.38 -11.57
N ASP A 241 -11.10 16.76 -11.86
CA ASP A 241 -11.82 16.99 -13.10
C ASP A 241 -12.58 18.32 -12.95
N VAL A 242 -11.99 19.39 -13.49
CA VAL A 242 -12.58 20.73 -13.50
C VAL A 242 -13.70 20.74 -14.54
N ARG A 243 -14.81 20.07 -14.23
CA ARG A 243 -16.01 20.15 -15.05
C ARG A 243 -16.75 21.44 -14.72
N PRO A 244 -16.97 22.35 -15.69
CA PRO A 244 -18.03 23.33 -15.52
C PRO A 244 -19.32 22.54 -15.38
N TYR A 245 -20.02 22.73 -14.27
CA TYR A 245 -21.39 22.24 -14.13
C TYR A 245 -22.31 23.42 -14.46
N PRO A 246 -22.69 23.61 -15.74
CA PRO A 246 -23.70 24.58 -16.09
C PRO A 246 -25.02 24.05 -15.54
N ILE A 247 -25.36 24.43 -14.31
CA ILE A 247 -26.69 24.19 -13.79
C ILE A 247 -27.53 25.41 -14.15
N ASN A 248 -28.58 25.16 -14.93
CA ASN A 248 -29.56 26.17 -15.32
C ASN A 248 -30.47 26.47 -14.11
N LEU A 249 -30.58 27.75 -13.72
CA LEU A 249 -31.44 28.16 -12.61
C LEU A 249 -32.93 27.85 -12.88
N ASP A 250 -33.36 27.78 -14.13
CA ASP A 250 -34.74 27.46 -14.46
C ASP A 250 -35.09 26.00 -14.18
N GLU A 251 -34.14 25.07 -14.34
CA GLU A 251 -34.33 23.68 -13.90
C GLU A 251 -34.43 23.58 -12.38
N VAL A 252 -33.73 24.46 -11.64
CA VAL A 252 -33.82 24.55 -10.18
C VAL A 252 -35.20 25.01 -9.77
N LYS A 253 -35.71 26.09 -10.37
CA LYS A 253 -37.08 26.59 -10.13
C LYS A 253 -38.12 25.49 -10.36
N LYS A 254 -38.10 24.86 -11.54
CA LYS A 254 -39.01 23.75 -11.89
C LYS A 254 -38.94 22.60 -10.87
N THR A 255 -37.73 22.26 -10.42
CA THR A 255 -37.54 21.23 -9.39
C THR A 255 -38.17 21.66 -8.06
N MET A 256 -37.98 22.91 -7.63
CA MET A 256 -38.53 23.42 -6.36
C MET A 256 -40.06 23.50 -6.42
N GLU A 257 -40.63 24.00 -7.53
CA GLU A 257 -42.09 24.06 -7.76
C GLU A 257 -42.71 22.67 -7.74
N TYR A 258 -42.16 21.73 -8.52
CA TYR A 258 -42.64 20.35 -8.54
C TYR A 258 -42.61 19.70 -7.16
N LEU A 259 -41.52 19.86 -6.40
CA LEU A 259 -41.42 19.30 -5.06
C LEU A 259 -42.40 19.96 -4.09
N LYS A 260 -42.62 21.27 -4.20
CA LYS A 260 -43.57 22.00 -3.35
C LYS A 260 -44.98 21.46 -3.52
N GLU A 261 -45.39 21.18 -4.76
CA GLU A 261 -46.73 20.69 -5.09
C GLU A 261 -46.91 19.19 -4.82
N ASN A 262 -45.87 18.38 -5.00
CA ASN A 262 -46.00 16.92 -5.04
C ASN A 262 -45.38 16.19 -3.84
N HIS A 263 -44.45 16.83 -3.10
CA HIS A 263 -43.77 16.19 -1.97
C HIS A 263 -43.09 17.21 -1.03
N GLU A 264 -43.86 17.80 -0.12
CA GLU A 264 -43.42 18.89 0.75
C GLU A 264 -42.20 18.56 1.64
N LEU A 265 -42.11 17.35 2.20
CA LEU A 265 -40.91 16.92 2.93
C LEU A 265 -39.63 16.94 2.05
N TYR A 266 -39.74 16.56 0.78
CA TYR A 266 -38.58 16.60 -0.14
C TYR A 266 -38.30 18.02 -0.58
N TYR A 267 -39.33 18.85 -0.72
CA TYR A 267 -39.19 20.29 -0.88
C TYR A 267 -38.41 20.91 0.29
N LEU A 268 -38.76 20.61 1.54
CA LEU A 268 -38.03 21.04 2.74
C LEU A 268 -36.55 20.63 2.68
N VAL A 269 -36.27 19.35 2.35
CA VAL A 269 -34.89 18.87 2.20
C VAL A 269 -34.12 19.70 1.16
N TYR A 270 -34.71 19.96 0.01
CA TYR A 270 -34.07 20.73 -1.05
C TYR A 270 -33.91 22.19 -0.67
N LYS A 271 -34.92 22.78 -0.02
CA LYS A 271 -34.93 24.16 0.47
C LYS A 271 -33.83 24.40 1.49
N LEU A 272 -33.69 23.54 2.50
CA LEU A 272 -32.59 23.58 3.47
C LEU A 272 -31.20 23.42 2.83
N MET A 273 -31.08 22.58 1.79
CA MET A 273 -29.81 22.43 1.05
C MET A 273 -29.47 23.66 0.21
N LEU A 274 -30.47 24.37 -0.29
CA LEU A 274 -30.32 25.57 -1.11
C LEU A 274 -30.06 26.80 -0.24
N GLU A 275 -30.84 27.01 0.82
CA GLU A 275 -30.68 28.11 1.76
C GLU A 275 -29.37 27.97 2.58
N GLY A 276 -29.19 26.86 3.29
CA GLY A 276 -28.00 26.68 4.15
C GLY A 276 -26.77 26.11 3.45
N GLY A 277 -26.87 25.73 2.17
CA GLY A 277 -25.78 25.04 1.48
C GLY A 277 -25.42 23.69 2.11
N LEU A 278 -26.36 23.05 2.80
CA LEU A 278 -26.15 21.83 3.56
C LEU A 278 -25.87 20.62 2.64
N ARG A 279 -25.16 19.62 3.16
CA ARG A 279 -25.08 18.31 2.48
C ARG A 279 -26.36 17.55 2.78
N LEU A 280 -26.85 16.76 1.82
CA LEU A 280 -28.04 15.91 2.00
C LEU A 280 -28.00 15.08 3.30
N SER A 281 -26.83 14.54 3.66
CA SER A 281 -26.67 13.80 4.92
C SER A 281 -26.89 14.65 6.17
N HIS A 282 -26.47 15.92 6.14
CA HIS A 282 -26.60 16.84 7.25
C HIS A 282 -28.01 17.41 7.33
N THR A 283 -28.65 17.69 6.18
CA THR A 283 -30.06 18.09 6.13
C THR A 283 -30.96 17.02 6.73
N LEU A 284 -30.76 15.74 6.36
CA LEU A 284 -31.52 14.64 6.94
C LEU A 284 -31.23 14.45 8.44
N HIS A 285 -30.00 14.68 8.87
CA HIS A 285 -29.65 14.64 10.28
C HIS A 285 -30.33 15.78 11.07
N LEU A 286 -30.37 16.98 10.51
CA LEU A 286 -31.05 18.14 11.08
C LEU A 286 -32.54 17.86 11.29
N ILE A 287 -33.25 17.41 10.24
CA ILE A 287 -34.69 17.12 10.33
C ILE A 287 -34.96 16.06 11.41
N LYS A 288 -34.21 14.95 11.39
CA LYS A 288 -34.38 13.85 12.35
C LYS A 288 -34.13 14.25 13.80
N ASN A 289 -33.14 15.10 14.06
CA ASN A 289 -32.69 15.43 15.42
C ASN A 289 -32.99 16.89 15.78
N TYR A 290 -34.00 17.48 15.15
CA TYR A 290 -34.33 18.88 15.35
C TYR A 290 -34.84 19.10 16.77
N ASN A 291 -34.01 19.76 17.57
CA ASN A 291 -34.34 20.18 18.93
C ASN A 291 -33.96 21.67 19.10
N PRO A 292 -34.88 22.61 18.86
CA PRO A 292 -34.54 24.04 18.81
C PRO A 292 -34.22 24.66 20.17
N LYS A 293 -34.76 24.10 21.26
CA LYS A 293 -34.65 24.64 22.63
C LYS A 293 -33.48 24.07 23.43
N GLU A 294 -32.78 23.07 22.91
CA GLU A 294 -31.62 22.50 23.58
C GLU A 294 -30.53 23.57 23.75
N LEU A 295 -30.05 23.72 24.99
CA LEU A 295 -28.90 24.56 25.31
C LEU A 295 -27.62 23.83 24.93
N VAL A 296 -26.76 24.51 24.19
CA VAL A 296 -25.50 23.98 23.69
C VAL A 296 -24.39 25.00 23.88
N GLU A 297 -23.22 24.52 24.27
CA GLU A 297 -21.99 25.30 24.26
C GLU A 297 -21.32 25.17 22.88
N ILE A 298 -21.02 26.29 22.25
CA ILE A 298 -20.33 26.30 20.95
C ILE A 298 -18.83 26.17 21.22
N PRO A 299 -18.20 25.05 20.83
CA PRO A 299 -16.83 24.82 21.24
C PRO A 299 -15.87 25.72 20.46
N GLY A 300 -14.99 26.39 21.20
CA GLY A 300 -14.00 27.34 20.70
C GLY A 300 -14.32 28.81 20.98
N ILE A 301 -15.51 29.13 21.49
CA ILE A 301 -15.94 30.49 21.82
C ILE A 301 -16.69 30.60 23.16
N GLU A 302 -16.74 29.52 23.96
CA GLU A 302 -17.40 29.46 25.28
C GLU A 302 -18.83 30.07 25.32
N LEU A 303 -19.52 30.05 24.18
CA LEU A 303 -20.82 30.66 24.00
C LEU A 303 -21.91 29.63 24.24
N GLU A 304 -22.70 29.83 25.30
CA GLU A 304 -23.94 29.08 25.54
C GLU A 304 -25.11 29.71 24.78
N THR A 305 -25.80 28.91 23.98
CA THR A 305 -26.99 29.36 23.23
C THR A 305 -27.98 28.22 23.08
N THR A 306 -29.25 28.55 22.84
CA THR A 306 -30.18 27.57 22.25
C THR A 306 -29.69 27.18 20.86
N ARG A 307 -29.93 25.93 20.45
CA ARG A 307 -29.55 25.46 19.10
C ARG A 307 -30.14 26.35 18.01
N LEU A 308 -31.39 26.79 18.15
CA LEU A 308 -32.02 27.71 17.21
C LEU A 308 -31.89 29.16 17.69
N VAL A 309 -31.40 30.03 16.80
CA VAL A 309 -31.41 31.50 16.97
C VAL A 309 -32.08 32.10 15.74
N CYS A 310 -33.11 32.92 15.95
CA CYS A 310 -33.88 33.53 14.85
C CYS A 310 -33.80 35.06 14.88
N PHE A 311 -33.42 35.64 13.74
CA PHE A 311 -33.34 37.07 13.48
C PHE A 311 -34.59 37.48 12.70
N LYS A 312 -35.72 37.64 13.42
CA LYS A 312 -37.03 37.87 12.81
C LYS A 312 -37.08 39.14 11.96
N ASP A 313 -36.40 40.19 12.41
CA ASP A 313 -36.19 41.47 11.73
C ASP A 313 -35.41 41.32 10.41
N ARG A 314 -34.61 40.26 10.29
CA ARG A 314 -33.76 39.97 9.11
C ARG A 314 -34.26 38.78 8.29
N GLY A 315 -35.37 38.16 8.69
CA GLY A 315 -36.08 37.12 7.93
C GLY A 315 -35.43 35.73 7.93
N PHE A 316 -34.52 35.42 8.85
CA PHE A 316 -33.84 34.12 8.88
C PHE A 316 -33.60 33.56 10.29
N CYS A 317 -33.28 32.27 10.36
CA CYS A 317 -32.75 31.60 11.53
C CYS A 317 -31.43 30.91 11.21
N ARG A 318 -30.65 30.65 12.25
CA ARG A 318 -29.52 29.73 12.24
C ARG A 318 -29.72 28.65 13.30
N TYR A 319 -29.30 27.43 12.98
CA TYR A 319 -29.37 26.29 13.88
C TYR A 319 -27.99 25.66 14.07
N TYR A 320 -27.58 25.42 15.31
CA TYR A 320 -26.36 24.70 15.64
C TYR A 320 -26.56 23.19 15.51
N VAL A 321 -26.03 22.61 14.44
CA VAL A 321 -26.07 21.17 14.13
C VAL A 321 -25.02 20.40 14.94
N GLY A 322 -23.83 20.98 15.16
CA GLY A 322 -22.80 20.39 16.02
C GLY A 322 -22.13 19.10 15.51
N LEU A 323 -22.17 18.82 14.20
CA LEU A 323 -21.48 17.66 13.62
C LEU A 323 -19.98 17.96 13.46
N ARG A 324 -19.15 17.41 14.36
CA ARG A 324 -17.68 17.51 14.37
C ARG A 324 -16.99 16.12 14.34
N GLY A 325 -15.69 16.08 14.09
CA GLY A 325 -14.87 14.86 14.23
C GLY A 325 -14.55 14.10 12.93
N SER A 326 -14.70 12.77 12.92
CA SER A 326 -14.31 11.89 11.79
C SER A 326 -15.24 11.97 10.58
N GLN A 327 -16.40 12.60 10.74
CA GLN A 327 -17.36 12.88 9.68
C GLN A 327 -17.11 14.26 9.06
N LYS A 328 -17.73 14.53 7.91
CA LYS A 328 -17.67 15.88 7.33
C LYS A 328 -18.38 16.85 8.28
N THR A 329 -17.69 17.94 8.64
CA THR A 329 -18.21 18.92 9.58
C THR A 329 -19.48 19.61 9.07
N CYS A 330 -20.38 19.90 10.01
CA CYS A 330 -21.55 20.75 9.85
C CYS A 330 -21.83 21.42 11.18
N GLU A 331 -21.54 22.70 11.30
CA GLU A 331 -21.75 23.40 12.58
C GLU A 331 -23.03 24.19 12.57
N TRP A 332 -23.24 25.02 11.55
CA TRP A 332 -24.42 25.86 11.42
C TRP A 332 -25.27 25.46 10.21
N ALA A 333 -26.57 25.60 10.36
CA ALA A 333 -27.55 25.54 9.28
C ALA A 333 -28.31 26.86 9.26
N TYR A 334 -28.18 27.62 8.17
CA TYR A 334 -28.93 28.86 7.96
C TYR A 334 -30.14 28.59 7.07
N PHE A 335 -31.29 29.20 7.38
CA PHE A 335 -32.53 29.03 6.63
C PHE A 335 -33.52 30.17 6.93
N SER A 336 -34.51 30.36 6.06
CA SER A 336 -35.54 31.40 6.23
C SER A 336 -36.52 31.08 7.36
N ILE A 337 -37.24 32.10 7.86
CA ILE A 337 -38.34 31.87 8.82
C ILE A 337 -39.42 30.94 8.25
N GLU A 338 -39.70 31.02 6.94
CA GLU A 338 -40.65 30.12 6.28
C GLU A 338 -40.16 28.66 6.33
N THR A 339 -38.88 28.42 6.05
CA THR A 339 -38.28 27.08 6.17
C THR A 339 -38.25 26.59 7.61
N GLN A 340 -38.08 27.48 8.59
CA GLN A 340 -38.14 27.12 10.01
C GLN A 340 -39.50 26.53 10.39
N ARG A 341 -40.61 27.10 9.90
CA ARG A 341 -41.96 26.57 10.13
C ARG A 341 -42.15 25.18 9.53
N LEU A 342 -41.75 25.00 8.26
CA LEU A 342 -41.77 23.68 7.62
C LEU A 342 -40.88 22.67 8.37
N LEU A 343 -39.74 23.10 8.89
CA LEU A 343 -38.86 22.23 9.67
C LEU A 343 -39.50 21.78 11.00
N GLU A 344 -40.31 22.63 11.63
CA GLU A 344 -41.07 22.26 12.84
C GLU A 344 -42.14 21.21 12.54
N GLU A 345 -42.84 21.33 11.42
CA GLU A 345 -43.89 20.39 11.00
C GLU A 345 -43.34 18.98 10.74
N TYR A 346 -42.16 18.89 10.14
CA TYR A 346 -41.52 17.61 9.81
C TYR A 346 -40.42 17.20 10.79
N ALA A 347 -40.35 17.82 11.97
CA ALA A 347 -39.34 17.53 12.97
C ALA A 347 -39.42 16.06 13.43
N GLY A 348 -38.28 15.37 13.47
CA GLY A 348 -38.20 13.96 13.86
C GLY A 348 -38.38 12.97 12.71
N GLU A 349 -38.80 13.42 11.53
CA GLU A 349 -39.02 12.55 10.37
C GLU A 349 -37.74 11.87 9.89
N THR A 350 -37.89 10.65 9.38
CA THR A 350 -36.76 9.87 8.85
C THR A 350 -36.94 9.54 7.38
N VAL A 351 -35.99 9.99 6.56
CA VAL A 351 -36.00 9.73 5.12
C VAL A 351 -34.70 9.07 4.69
N ASP A 352 -34.82 7.97 3.97
CA ASP A 352 -33.66 7.33 3.36
C ASP A 352 -33.07 8.18 2.22
N ARG A 353 -31.74 8.32 2.23
CA ARG A 353 -30.99 9.09 1.24
C ARG A 353 -31.18 8.54 -0.17
N ASN A 354 -31.28 7.21 -0.32
CA ASN A 354 -31.44 6.60 -1.64
C ASN A 354 -32.86 6.79 -2.16
N SER A 355 -33.88 6.82 -1.30
CA SER A 355 -35.26 7.15 -1.68
C SER A 355 -35.34 8.52 -2.35
N ILE A 356 -34.74 9.57 -1.76
CA ILE A 356 -34.71 10.92 -2.35
C ILE A 356 -33.99 10.92 -3.71
N ARG A 357 -32.84 10.24 -3.80
CA ARG A 357 -32.07 10.15 -5.07
C ARG A 357 -32.84 9.42 -6.16
N LYS A 358 -33.51 8.31 -5.81
CA LYS A 358 -34.34 7.53 -6.73
C LYS A 358 -35.57 8.33 -7.16
N TYR A 359 -36.19 9.08 -6.25
CA TYR A 359 -37.32 9.94 -6.57
C TYR A 359 -36.90 11.06 -7.54
N ALA A 360 -35.81 11.77 -7.24
CA ALA A 360 -35.28 12.80 -8.13
C ALA A 360 -34.98 12.25 -9.53
N LYS A 361 -34.36 11.06 -9.62
CA LYS A 361 -34.09 10.41 -10.90
C LYS A 361 -35.37 10.03 -11.65
N ARG A 362 -36.37 9.47 -10.95
CA ARG A 362 -37.64 9.03 -11.55
C ARG A 362 -38.45 10.20 -12.12
N ASN A 363 -38.42 11.34 -11.44
CA ASN A 363 -39.18 12.53 -11.83
C ASN A 363 -38.33 13.56 -12.61
N ASN A 364 -37.17 13.17 -13.12
CA ASN A 364 -36.24 14.02 -13.88
C ASN A 364 -35.89 15.36 -13.17
N LEU A 365 -35.75 15.33 -11.85
CA LEU A 365 -35.42 16.47 -11.01
C LEU A 365 -33.90 16.63 -10.84
N ILE A 366 -33.46 17.83 -10.50
CA ILE A 366 -32.06 18.08 -10.17
C ILE A 366 -31.61 17.21 -8.99
N ALA A 367 -30.50 16.49 -9.15
CA ALA A 367 -29.98 15.66 -8.08
C ALA A 367 -29.59 16.51 -6.84
N PRO A 368 -29.90 16.08 -5.59
CA PRO A 368 -29.74 16.91 -4.39
C PRO A 368 -28.34 17.51 -4.21
N LYS A 369 -27.29 16.78 -4.60
CA LYS A 369 -25.89 17.23 -4.52
C LYS A 369 -25.63 18.57 -5.23
N TYR A 370 -26.46 18.93 -6.20
CA TYR A 370 -26.35 20.16 -6.96
C TYR A 370 -26.91 21.37 -6.22
N MET A 371 -27.89 21.21 -5.32
CA MET A 371 -28.43 22.32 -4.51
C MET A 371 -27.34 23.04 -3.71
N ARG A 372 -26.46 22.27 -3.06
CA ARG A 372 -25.28 22.83 -2.37
C ARG A 372 -24.30 23.55 -3.31
N LYS A 373 -24.16 23.10 -4.56
CA LYS A 373 -23.28 23.76 -5.55
C LYS A 373 -23.89 25.06 -6.06
N ILE A 374 -25.21 25.10 -6.29
CA ILE A 374 -25.94 26.30 -6.68
C ILE A 374 -25.89 27.32 -5.55
N SER A 375 -26.19 26.90 -4.32
CA SER A 375 -26.05 27.71 -3.11
C SER A 375 -24.67 28.38 -3.04
N TRP A 376 -23.60 27.60 -3.24
CA TRP A 376 -22.24 28.14 -3.27
C TRP A 376 -22.05 29.21 -4.36
N ARG A 377 -22.52 28.94 -5.59
CA ARG A 377 -22.41 29.89 -6.72
C ARG A 377 -23.14 31.19 -6.47
N LEU A 378 -24.25 31.16 -5.74
CA LEU A 378 -25.05 32.33 -5.42
C LEU A 378 -24.47 33.09 -4.20
N MET A 379 -24.04 32.38 -3.16
CA MET A 379 -23.36 32.98 -2.00
C MET A 379 -22.14 33.81 -2.44
N ILE A 380 -21.23 33.24 -3.22
CA ILE A 380 -19.99 33.95 -3.64
C ILE A 380 -20.22 35.18 -4.54
N LYS A 381 -21.47 35.45 -4.98
CA LYS A 381 -21.81 36.69 -5.69
C LYS A 381 -22.11 37.85 -4.74
N VAL A 382 -22.48 37.56 -3.49
CA VAL A 382 -23.02 38.55 -2.54
C VAL A 382 -22.30 38.57 -1.20
N MET A 383 -21.38 37.63 -0.96
CA MET A 383 -20.57 37.59 0.26
C MET A 383 -19.16 37.09 -0.03
N PRO A 384 -18.18 37.40 0.85
CA PRO A 384 -16.83 36.87 0.75
C PRO A 384 -16.78 35.34 0.78
N ARG A 385 -15.72 34.74 0.21
CA ARG A 385 -15.63 33.29 0.02
C ARG A 385 -15.48 32.54 1.34
N GLU A 386 -14.79 33.13 2.29
CA GLU A 386 -14.58 32.69 3.67
C GLU A 386 -15.92 32.58 4.41
N ILE A 387 -16.81 33.58 4.25
CA ILE A 387 -18.16 33.55 4.82
C ILE A 387 -19.01 32.46 4.17
N ALA A 388 -18.97 32.36 2.84
CA ALA A 388 -19.65 31.27 2.13
C ALA A 388 -19.12 29.87 2.53
N ARG A 389 -17.81 29.74 2.79
CA ARG A 389 -17.19 28.50 3.31
C ARG A 389 -17.67 28.21 4.73
N PHE A 390 -17.74 29.22 5.59
CA PHE A 390 -18.22 29.09 6.95
C PHE A 390 -19.67 28.59 6.98
N ILE A 391 -20.59 29.27 6.27
CA ILE A 391 -22.01 28.88 6.19
C ILE A 391 -22.15 27.44 5.66
N GLN A 392 -21.38 27.06 4.63
CA GLN A 392 -21.41 25.70 4.11
C GLN A 392 -20.61 24.67 4.94
N SER A 393 -19.98 25.07 6.05
CA SER A 393 -19.09 24.22 6.86
C SER A 393 -17.98 23.57 6.01
N ARG A 394 -17.23 24.39 5.28
CA ARG A 394 -16.04 24.04 4.49
C ARG A 394 -14.75 24.49 5.18
N PHE A 395 -14.63 24.23 6.49
CA PHE A 395 -13.52 24.73 7.32
C PHE A 395 -12.13 24.31 6.84
N GLY A 396 -12.00 23.12 6.24
CA GLY A 396 -10.71 22.69 5.66
C GLY A 396 -10.25 23.49 4.43
N GLU A 397 -11.09 24.38 3.90
CA GLU A 397 -10.76 25.31 2.81
C GLU A 397 -10.47 26.74 3.31
N LEU A 398 -10.60 27.00 4.61
CA LEU A 398 -10.26 28.29 5.23
C LEU A 398 -8.76 28.35 5.53
N ARG A 399 -8.15 29.52 5.33
CA ARG A 399 -6.78 29.78 5.76
C ARG A 399 -6.73 29.95 7.28
N VAL A 400 -5.56 29.71 7.88
CA VAL A 400 -5.36 29.91 9.33
C VAL A 400 -5.68 31.35 9.76
N SER A 401 -5.34 32.33 8.92
CA SER A 401 -5.64 33.75 9.14
C SER A 401 -7.13 34.11 9.01
N GLU A 402 -7.93 33.26 8.36
CA GLU A 402 -9.37 33.47 8.11
C GLU A 402 -10.23 32.76 9.18
N ALA A 403 -9.64 32.02 10.11
CA ALA A 403 -10.35 31.06 10.97
C ALA A 403 -10.76 31.60 12.35
N ARG A 404 -10.87 32.93 12.54
CA ARG A 404 -11.40 33.50 13.79
C ARG A 404 -12.91 33.29 13.83
N TYR A 405 -13.34 32.38 14.71
CA TYR A 405 -14.68 31.84 14.69
C TYR A 405 -15.76 32.88 15.01
N GLU A 406 -15.51 33.76 15.99
CA GLU A 406 -16.43 34.83 16.39
C GLU A 406 -16.70 35.81 15.25
N ASP A 407 -15.63 36.30 14.60
CA ASP A 407 -15.70 37.19 13.43
C ASP A 407 -16.55 36.55 12.32
N LEU A 408 -16.26 35.29 11.96
CA LEU A 408 -16.97 34.58 10.89
C LEU A 408 -18.46 34.38 11.18
N LEU A 409 -18.83 34.10 12.44
CA LEU A 409 -20.22 33.88 12.83
C LEU A 409 -21.03 35.17 12.74
N GLY A 410 -20.48 36.28 13.24
CA GLY A 410 -21.10 37.61 13.16
C GLY A 410 -21.20 38.10 11.71
N GLU A 411 -20.13 37.99 10.93
CA GLU A 411 -20.13 38.35 9.51
C GLU A 411 -21.10 37.48 8.69
N ALA A 412 -21.18 36.17 8.97
CA ALA A 412 -22.14 35.29 8.31
C ALA A 412 -23.57 35.76 8.55
N ASP A 413 -23.93 36.11 9.79
CA ASP A 413 -25.24 36.68 10.07
C ASP A 413 -25.45 37.99 9.31
N GLN A 414 -24.44 38.85 9.19
CA GLN A 414 -24.52 40.12 8.45
C GLN A 414 -24.81 39.93 6.96
N TYR A 415 -24.09 39.03 6.29
CA TYR A 415 -24.23 38.80 4.85
C TYR A 415 -25.41 37.90 4.45
N TYR A 416 -25.87 37.02 5.35
CA TYR A 416 -26.86 36.00 4.98
C TYR A 416 -28.19 36.53 4.43
N PRO A 417 -28.81 37.61 4.95
CA PRO A 417 -30.05 38.15 4.40
C PRO A 417 -29.96 38.58 2.94
N VAL A 418 -28.82 39.14 2.50
CA VAL A 418 -28.59 39.54 1.11
C VAL A 418 -28.61 38.32 0.18
N TYR A 419 -28.01 37.23 0.64
CA TYR A 419 -28.06 35.95 -0.07
C TYR A 419 -29.48 35.36 -0.10
N LEU A 420 -30.20 35.44 1.01
CA LEU A 420 -31.57 34.94 1.09
C LEU A 420 -32.50 35.72 0.16
N GLU A 421 -32.34 37.04 0.07
CA GLU A 421 -33.06 37.87 -0.88
C GLU A 421 -32.75 37.51 -2.33
N LEU A 422 -31.47 37.31 -2.67
CA LEU A 422 -31.06 36.85 -4.00
C LEU A 422 -31.71 35.50 -4.35
N LEU A 423 -31.74 34.56 -3.40
CA LEU A 423 -32.41 33.26 -3.59
C LEU A 423 -33.90 33.43 -3.86
N PHE A 424 -34.58 34.33 -3.15
CA PHE A 424 -36.00 34.54 -3.33
C PHE A 424 -36.31 35.18 -4.69
N LEU A 425 -35.51 36.15 -5.11
CA LEU A 425 -35.64 36.79 -6.43
C LEU A 425 -35.37 35.81 -7.58
N GLN A 426 -34.38 34.93 -7.42
CA GLN A 426 -33.92 34.06 -8.51
C GLN A 426 -34.54 32.67 -8.55
N ILE A 427 -35.05 32.13 -7.44
CA ILE A 427 -35.47 30.73 -7.35
C ILE A 427 -36.77 30.55 -6.57
N LEU A 428 -36.81 31.03 -5.33
CA LEU A 428 -37.90 30.77 -4.39
C LEU A 428 -38.83 31.98 -4.35
N ARG A 429 -39.91 32.01 -5.16
CA ARG A 429 -40.86 33.14 -5.08
C ARG A 429 -41.34 33.34 -3.64
N ARG A 430 -41.28 34.57 -3.12
CA ARG A 430 -41.88 34.91 -1.83
C ARG A 430 -43.39 34.64 -1.92
N ILE A 431 -43.94 34.06 -0.85
CA ILE A 431 -45.39 33.93 -0.66
C ILE A 431 -45.96 35.33 -0.41
#